data_AF-A0A9W3STE6-F1
#
_entry.id   AF-A0A9W3STE6-F1
#
_cell.length_a   1.000
_cell.length_b   1.000
_cell.length_c   1.000
_cell.angle_alpha   90.00
_cell.angle_beta   90.00
_cell.angle_gamma   90.00
#
_symmetry.space_group_name_H-M   'P 1'
#
loop_
_entity.id
_entity.type
_entity.pdbx_description
1 polymer ?
#
loop_
_entity_poly.entity_id
_entity_poly.type
_entity_poly.pdbx_seq_one_letter_code
_entity_poly.pdbx_strand_id
1 'polypeptide(L)'
;MNYMNQTIRAVRETIVEMVRLQEFPEYPSRLSCLYAAKSYEDALKWKALFDSYNREVLQIVKLRVIGSSFEGDGNLLPKEDGIPFSQKIEQARKYWKGNIRNELPELLINGEIEVVEIIDDFSSIHI
;
A
#
# COMPACT_ATOMS: atom_id res chain seq x y z
N MET A 1 24.75 -2.42 -7.20
CA MET A 1 23.80 -2.60 -6.07
C MET A 1 22.32 -2.45 -6.44
N ASN A 2 21.96 -1.74 -7.52
CA ASN A 2 20.55 -1.55 -7.91
C ASN A 2 19.79 -2.88 -8.16
N TYR A 3 20.43 -3.84 -8.84
CA TYR A 3 19.84 -5.17 -9.09
C TYR A 3 19.38 -5.87 -7.79
N MET A 4 20.21 -5.89 -6.75
CA MET A 4 19.87 -6.55 -5.49
C MET A 4 18.67 -5.88 -4.80
N ASN A 5 18.70 -4.54 -4.72
CA ASN A 5 17.64 -3.74 -4.11
C ASN A 5 16.30 -3.89 -4.85
N GLN A 6 16.31 -3.95 -6.17
CA GLN A 6 15.12 -4.16 -6.97
C GLN A 6 14.63 -5.61 -6.89
N THR A 7 15.55 -6.58 -6.97
CA THR A 7 15.22 -8.01 -6.94
C THR A 7 14.58 -8.40 -5.61
N ILE A 8 15.10 -7.94 -4.47
CA ILE A 8 14.51 -8.28 -3.16
C ILE A 8 13.10 -7.69 -2.98
N ARG A 9 12.85 -6.49 -3.52
CA ARG A 9 11.50 -5.89 -3.56
C ARG A 9 10.56 -6.66 -4.47
N ALA A 10 11.03 -7.10 -5.64
CA ALA A 10 10.25 -7.95 -6.54
C ALA A 10 9.91 -9.30 -5.89
N VAL A 11 10.88 -9.93 -5.21
CA VAL A 11 10.67 -11.16 -4.43
C VAL A 11 9.62 -10.95 -3.34
N ARG A 12 9.67 -9.83 -2.61
CA ARG A 12 8.65 -9.49 -1.60
C ARG A 12 7.26 -9.48 -2.22
N GLU A 13 7.04 -8.73 -3.29
CA GLU A 13 5.71 -8.62 -3.92
C GLU A 13 5.25 -9.97 -4.49
N THR A 14 6.14 -10.75 -5.10
CA THR A 14 5.81 -12.09 -5.63
C THR A 14 5.40 -13.07 -4.53
N ILE A 15 6.11 -13.10 -3.40
CA ILE A 15 5.76 -13.96 -2.27
C ILE A 15 4.42 -13.52 -1.66
N VAL A 16 4.20 -12.21 -1.52
CA VAL A 16 2.95 -11.67 -0.97
C VAL A 16 1.77 -12.00 -1.88
N GLU A 17 1.92 -11.89 -3.20
CA GLU A 17 0.88 -12.29 -4.16
C GLU A 17 0.64 -13.81 -4.16
N MET A 18 1.69 -14.62 -4.09
CA MET A 18 1.56 -16.08 -4.00
C MET A 18 0.71 -16.49 -2.78
N VAL A 19 0.97 -15.90 -1.61
CA VAL A 19 0.18 -16.18 -0.40
C VAL A 19 -1.25 -15.68 -0.54
N ARG A 20 -1.46 -14.50 -1.16
CA ARG A 20 -2.80 -13.97 -1.42
C ARG A 20 -3.62 -14.95 -2.26
N LEU A 21 -3.07 -15.46 -3.36
CA LEU A 21 -3.74 -16.43 -4.23
C LEU A 21 -4.09 -17.73 -3.52
N GLN A 22 -3.25 -18.17 -2.58
CA GLN A 22 -3.44 -19.44 -1.86
C GLN A 22 -4.46 -19.34 -0.72
N GLU A 23 -4.46 -18.23 0.01
CA GLU A 23 -5.14 -18.14 1.32
C GLU A 23 -6.16 -16.99 1.41
N PHE A 24 -6.04 -15.96 0.57
CA PHE A 24 -6.88 -14.75 0.61
C PHE A 24 -7.26 -14.24 -0.79
N PRO A 25 -7.78 -15.11 -1.68
CA PRO A 25 -8.00 -14.79 -3.09
C PRO A 25 -8.99 -13.62 -3.32
N GLU A 26 -9.81 -13.29 -2.33
CA GLU A 26 -10.80 -12.21 -2.33
C GLU A 26 -10.22 -10.79 -2.22
N TYR A 27 -9.01 -10.64 -1.67
CA TYR A 27 -8.39 -9.33 -1.48
C TYR A 27 -7.77 -8.80 -2.77
N PRO A 28 -7.73 -7.46 -2.96
CA PRO A 28 -7.02 -6.85 -4.08
C PRO A 28 -5.55 -7.27 -4.13
N SER A 29 -5.04 -7.55 -5.33
CA SER A 29 -3.60 -7.78 -5.52
C SER A 29 -2.83 -6.47 -5.43
N ARG A 30 -1.73 -6.47 -4.69
CA ARG A 30 -0.76 -5.35 -4.64
C ARG A 30 -0.16 -5.01 -6.01
N LEU A 31 -0.21 -5.96 -6.95
CA LEU A 31 0.31 -5.82 -8.31
C LEU A 31 -0.69 -5.17 -9.27
N SER A 32 -1.96 -4.99 -8.86
CA SER A 32 -3.01 -4.42 -9.72
C SER A 32 -4.03 -3.53 -8.99
N CYS A 33 -3.77 -3.17 -7.73
CA CYS A 33 -4.60 -2.25 -6.95
C CYS A 33 -4.14 -0.80 -7.10
N LEU A 34 -5.00 0.11 -6.65
CA LEU A 34 -4.61 1.47 -6.28
C LEU A 34 -4.37 1.51 -4.75
N TYR A 35 -3.33 2.24 -4.34
CA TYR A 35 -3.03 2.49 -2.93
C TYR A 35 -3.74 3.77 -2.48
N ALA A 36 -4.48 3.69 -1.39
CA ALA A 36 -5.30 4.77 -0.85
C ALA A 36 -5.16 4.88 0.67
N ALA A 37 -5.78 5.93 1.23
CA ALA A 37 -5.97 6.10 2.66
C ALA A 37 -7.45 5.89 3.01
N LYS A 38 -7.72 5.35 4.20
CA LYS A 38 -9.09 5.08 4.67
C LYS A 38 -9.89 6.35 4.96
N SER A 39 -9.21 7.37 5.47
CA SER A 39 -9.79 8.65 5.85
C SER A 39 -8.94 9.82 5.35
N TYR A 40 -9.53 11.01 5.32
CA TYR A 40 -8.79 12.22 5.00
C TYR A 40 -7.69 12.52 6.04
N GLU A 41 -7.94 12.22 7.32
CA GLU A 41 -6.91 12.34 8.37
C GLU A 41 -5.71 11.44 8.09
N ASP A 42 -5.94 10.19 7.66
CA ASP A 42 -4.87 9.28 7.29
C ASP A 42 -4.15 9.76 6.03
N ALA A 43 -4.87 10.33 5.06
CA ALA A 43 -4.27 10.93 3.87
C ALA A 43 -3.32 12.10 4.23
N LEU A 44 -3.68 12.92 5.22
CA LEU A 44 -2.80 13.99 5.72
C LEU A 44 -1.55 13.45 6.42
N LYS A 45 -1.68 12.36 7.20
CA LYS A 45 -0.52 11.67 7.80
C LYS A 45 0.40 11.09 6.72
N TRP A 46 -0.16 10.46 5.69
CA TRP A 46 0.59 10.00 4.52
C TRP A 46 1.26 11.16 3.79
N LYS A 47 0.58 12.29 3.57
CA LYS A 47 1.18 13.48 2.96
C LYS A 47 2.37 14.00 3.76
N ALA A 48 2.24 14.13 5.08
CA ALA A 48 3.33 14.58 5.95
C ALA A 48 4.55 13.65 5.87
N LEU A 49 4.33 12.34 5.76
CA LEU A 49 5.40 11.37 5.50
C LEU A 49 6.02 11.60 4.12
N PHE A 50 5.24 11.79 3.06
CA PHE A 50 5.78 12.06 1.72
C PHE A 50 6.64 13.33 1.71
N ASP A 51 6.18 14.41 2.36
CA ASP A 51 6.93 15.65 2.50
C ASP A 51 8.28 15.42 3.21
N SER A 52 8.32 14.60 4.27
CA SER A 52 9.57 14.28 5.00
C SER A 52 10.59 13.49 4.18
N TYR A 53 10.15 12.82 3.12
CA TYR A 53 11.00 12.13 2.14
C TYR A 53 11.24 12.94 0.85
N ASN A 54 10.89 14.24 0.84
CA ASN A 54 10.99 15.10 -0.33
C ASN A 54 10.25 14.56 -1.57
N ARG A 55 9.10 13.90 -1.34
CA ARG A 55 8.22 13.41 -2.41
C ARG A 55 7.07 14.38 -2.58
N GLU A 56 7.03 15.05 -3.73
CA GLU A 56 5.98 16.00 -4.06
C GLU A 56 4.59 15.33 -4.09
N VAL A 57 3.62 15.95 -3.42
CA VAL A 57 2.21 15.55 -3.45
C VAL A 57 1.43 16.63 -4.17
N LEU A 58 0.86 16.29 -5.33
CA LEU A 58 0.13 17.25 -6.15
C LEU A 58 -1.27 17.55 -5.61
N GLN A 59 -2.00 16.50 -5.22
CA GLN A 59 -3.41 16.62 -4.81
C GLN A 59 -3.76 15.55 -3.77
N ILE A 60 -4.79 15.84 -2.96
CA ILE A 60 -5.54 14.83 -2.21
C ILE A 60 -6.94 14.79 -2.80
N VAL A 61 -7.37 13.61 -3.24
CA VAL A 61 -8.66 13.39 -3.91
C VAL A 61 -9.50 12.36 -3.17
N LYS A 62 -10.82 12.52 -3.23
CA LYS A 62 -11.79 11.56 -2.71
C LYS A 62 -12.20 10.61 -3.81
N LEU A 63 -12.21 9.33 -3.48
CA LEU A 63 -12.55 8.26 -4.42
C LEU A 63 -13.88 7.61 -4.02
N ARG A 64 -14.73 7.35 -5.03
CA ARG A 64 -15.82 6.37 -4.93
C ARG A 64 -15.36 5.09 -5.60
N VAL A 65 -15.44 3.98 -4.88
CA VAL A 65 -14.98 2.67 -5.34
C VAL A 65 -16.15 1.70 -5.40
N ILE A 66 -16.32 1.05 -6.54
CA ILE A 66 -17.22 -0.11 -6.73
C ILE A 66 -16.32 -1.32 -6.96
N GLY A 67 -15.99 -2.02 -5.87
CA GLY A 67 -15.01 -3.11 -5.87
C GLY A 67 -14.72 -3.59 -4.45
N SER A 68 -13.53 -4.18 -4.25
CA SER A 68 -13.08 -4.62 -2.92
C SER A 68 -11.93 -3.78 -2.39
N SER A 69 -11.70 -3.89 -1.08
CA SER A 69 -10.60 -3.22 -0.39
C SER A 69 -9.94 -4.14 0.64
N PHE A 70 -8.71 -3.79 1.01
CA PHE A 70 -7.95 -4.44 2.07
C PHE A 70 -7.14 -3.39 2.85
N GLU A 71 -7.27 -3.38 4.18
CA GLU A 71 -6.49 -2.53 5.08
C GLU A 71 -5.24 -3.27 5.56
N GLY A 72 -4.09 -2.92 4.99
CA GLY A 72 -2.80 -3.54 5.29
C GLY A 72 -1.95 -2.72 6.25
N ASP A 73 -1.18 -3.42 7.08
CA ASP A 73 -0.05 -2.84 7.82
C ASP A 73 1.26 -3.13 7.07
N GLY A 74 1.83 -2.10 6.46
CA GLY A 74 3.10 -2.19 5.74
C GLY A 74 4.27 -2.69 6.61
N ASN A 75 4.17 -2.56 7.94
CA ASN A 75 5.18 -3.10 8.86
C ASN A 75 5.19 -4.63 8.92
N LEU A 76 4.10 -5.30 8.54
CA LEU A 76 4.01 -6.76 8.50
C LEU A 76 4.54 -7.36 7.20
N LEU A 77 4.77 -6.55 6.16
CA LEU A 77 5.32 -7.03 4.90
C LEU A 77 6.72 -7.63 5.09
N PRO A 78 7.09 -8.64 4.27
CA PRO A 78 8.44 -9.17 4.28
C PRO A 78 9.48 -8.08 4.06
N LYS A 79 10.54 -8.10 4.88
CA LYS A 79 11.58 -7.07 4.85
C LYS A 79 12.55 -7.32 3.70
N GLU A 80 13.35 -6.31 3.37
CA GLU A 80 14.38 -6.35 2.33
C GLU A 80 15.69 -6.99 2.82
N ASP A 81 15.60 -7.88 3.80
CA ASP A 81 16.71 -8.64 4.38
C ASP A 81 16.89 -10.00 3.67
N GLY A 82 18.02 -10.66 3.96
CA GLY A 82 18.39 -11.96 3.38
C GLY A 82 17.81 -13.18 4.10
N ILE A 83 16.74 -13.05 4.88
CA ILE A 83 16.15 -14.21 5.58
C ILE A 83 15.56 -15.22 4.58
N PRO A 84 15.44 -16.51 4.94
CA PRO A 84 14.87 -17.52 4.06
C PRO A 84 13.45 -17.20 3.58
N PHE A 85 13.12 -17.61 2.35
CA PHE A 85 11.80 -17.35 1.77
C PHE A 85 10.65 -17.98 2.58
N SER A 86 10.87 -19.11 3.24
CA SER A 86 9.88 -19.71 4.15
C SER A 86 9.46 -18.74 5.27
N GLN A 87 10.39 -17.95 5.82
CA GLN A 87 10.06 -16.95 6.82
C GLN A 87 9.35 -15.73 6.22
N LYS A 88 9.70 -15.35 4.99
CA LYS A 88 9.00 -14.29 4.24
C LYS A 88 7.55 -14.70 3.91
N ILE A 89 7.29 -15.97 3.64
CA ILE A 89 5.94 -16.51 3.46
C ILE A 89 5.12 -16.34 4.74
N GLU A 90 5.68 -16.65 5.92
CA GLU A 90 4.98 -16.42 7.19
C GLU A 90 4.70 -14.93 7.46
N GLN A 91 5.63 -14.04 7.08
CA GLN A 91 5.40 -12.59 7.16
C GLN A 91 4.25 -12.15 6.23
N ALA A 92 4.22 -12.65 5.00
CA ALA A 92 3.13 -12.38 4.06
C ALA A 92 1.76 -12.88 4.58
N ARG A 93 1.70 -14.04 5.24
CA ARG A 93 0.47 -14.50 5.91
C ARG A 93 0.03 -13.56 7.01
N LYS A 94 0.96 -13.06 7.83
CA LYS A 94 0.65 -12.08 8.88
C LYS A 94 0.12 -10.78 8.29
N TYR A 95 0.73 -10.31 7.20
CA TYR A 95 0.23 -9.14 6.48
C TYR A 95 -1.22 -9.32 6.05
N TRP A 96 -1.55 -10.41 5.36
CA TRP A 96 -2.93 -10.65 4.86
C TRP A 96 -3.96 -10.95 5.94
N LYS A 97 -3.54 -11.55 7.08
CA LYS A 97 -4.42 -11.68 8.26
C LYS A 97 -4.74 -10.32 8.89
N GLY A 98 -3.94 -9.30 8.61
CA GLY A 98 -4.05 -7.97 9.18
C GLY A 98 -3.74 -7.93 10.67
N ASN A 99 -3.93 -6.77 11.26
CA ASN A 99 -3.86 -6.55 12.70
C ASN A 99 -4.95 -5.56 13.14
N ILE A 100 -5.24 -5.52 14.44
CA ILE A 100 -6.26 -4.63 15.01
C ILE A 100 -5.70 -3.20 15.20
N ARG A 101 -4.37 -3.06 15.24
CA ARG A 101 -3.69 -1.79 15.52
C ARG A 101 -2.76 -1.43 14.37
N ASN A 102 -3.16 -0.41 13.63
CA ASN A 102 -2.36 0.17 12.56
C ASN A 102 -2.51 1.69 12.63
N GLU A 103 -1.42 2.39 12.95
CA GLU A 103 -1.43 3.85 13.09
C GLU A 103 -1.58 4.57 11.75
N LEU A 104 -1.14 3.91 10.67
CA LEU A 104 -1.19 4.47 9.31
C LEU A 104 -1.48 3.35 8.30
N PRO A 105 -2.73 2.91 8.19
CA PRO A 105 -3.09 1.83 7.29
C PRO A 105 -2.87 2.20 5.83
N GLU A 106 -2.38 1.21 5.09
CA GLU A 106 -2.30 1.23 3.64
C GLU A 106 -3.55 0.52 3.09
N LEU A 107 -4.42 1.26 2.41
CA LEU A 107 -5.63 0.70 1.83
C LEU A 107 -5.35 0.28 0.38
N LEU A 108 -5.47 -1.02 0.10
CA LEU A 108 -5.51 -1.52 -1.28
C LEU A 108 -6.95 -1.47 -1.77
N ILE A 109 -7.20 -0.91 -2.94
CA ILE A 109 -8.53 -0.87 -3.58
C ILE A 109 -8.46 -1.33 -5.04
N ASN A 110 -9.51 -1.97 -5.53
CA ASN A 110 -9.67 -2.35 -6.94
C ASN A 110 -11.12 -2.15 -7.41
N GLY A 111 -11.39 -2.52 -8.67
CA GLY A 111 -12.70 -2.37 -9.30
C GLY A 111 -12.83 -1.05 -10.06
N GLU A 112 -14.05 -0.52 -10.11
CA GLU A 112 -14.30 0.79 -10.72
C GLU A 112 -14.02 1.89 -9.70
N ILE A 113 -13.08 2.78 -10.04
CA ILE A 113 -12.62 3.86 -9.16
C ILE A 113 -12.90 5.19 -9.84
N GLU A 114 -13.70 6.04 -9.20
CA GLU A 114 -14.05 7.37 -9.68
C GLU A 114 -13.55 8.43 -8.70
N VAL A 115 -12.91 9.48 -9.22
CA VAL A 115 -12.62 10.69 -8.44
C VAL A 115 -13.91 11.50 -8.32
N VAL A 116 -14.42 11.66 -7.11
CA VAL A 116 -15.67 12.40 -6.85
C VAL A 116 -15.43 13.81 -6.32
N GLU A 117 -14.23 14.11 -5.84
CA GLU A 117 -13.88 15.39 -5.22
C GLU A 117 -12.36 15.58 -5.22
N ILE A 118 -11.89 16.79 -5.51
CA ILE A 118 -10.51 17.22 -5.24
C ILE A 118 -10.59 17.97 -3.91
N ILE A 119 -9.99 17.42 -2.85
CA ILE A 119 -10.06 17.98 -1.51
C ILE A 119 -9.02 19.10 -1.37
N ASP A 120 -7.79 18.82 -1.80
CA ASP A 120 -6.68 19.78 -1.79
C ASP A 120 -5.91 19.72 -3.11
N ASP A 121 -5.50 20.89 -3.60
CA ASP A 121 -4.62 21.05 -4.75
C ASP A 121 -3.38 21.86 -4.35
N PHE A 122 -2.22 21.18 -4.36
CA PHE A 122 -0.93 21.75 -3.98
C PHE A 122 -0.10 22.17 -5.20
N SER A 123 -0.53 21.85 -6.41
CA SER A 123 0.19 22.19 -7.66
C SER A 123 0.31 23.70 -7.89
N SER A 124 -0.49 24.50 -7.18
CA SER A 124 -0.56 25.95 -7.29
C SER A 124 0.45 26.70 -6.42
N ILE A 125 1.31 26.02 -5.64
CA ILE A 125 2.21 26.64 -4.64
C ILE A 125 3.59 27.03 -5.23
N HIS A 126 3.79 26.95 -6.55
CA HIS A 126 4.99 27.47 -7.21
C HIS A 126 4.76 28.91 -7.72
N ILE A 127 4.86 29.89 -6.82
CA ILE A 127 5.08 31.31 -7.17
C ILE A 127 6.49 31.70 -6.72
#